data_AF-A0A963FR12-F1
#
_entry.id   AF-A0A963FR12-F1
#
_cell.length_a   1.000
_cell.length_b   1.000
_cell.length_c   1.000
_cell.angle_alpha   90.00
_cell.angle_beta   90.00
_cell.angle_gamma   90.00
#
_symmetry.space_group_name_H-M   'P 1'
#
loop_
_entity.id
_entity.type
_entity.pdbx_description
1 polymer ?
#
loop_
_entity_poly.entity_id
_entity_poly.type
_entity_poly.pdbx_seq_one_letter_code
_entity_poly.pdbx_strand_id
1 'polypeptide(L)'
;MFLLDTNLCIQLLNNRSAQIQDHFLQHSPEEIVLCSIVKMELLYGARRSQRIEANLQLLKRFFHPLQSLPFDDRCAEEAGQIRADLASQGSPIGPIDLLIAA
;
A
#
# COMPACT_ATOMS: atom_id res chain seq x y z
N MET A 1 13.27 -5.28 -4.92
CA MET A 1 12.41 -4.22 -4.36
C MET A 1 10.96 -4.64 -4.53
N PHE A 2 10.18 -4.61 -3.46
CA PHE A 2 8.77 -5.01 -3.40
C PHE A 2 7.92 -3.84 -2.95
N LEU A 3 6.90 -3.48 -3.74
CA LEU A 3 5.88 -2.52 -3.33
C LEU A 3 4.76 -3.28 -2.62
N LEU A 4 4.47 -2.94 -1.36
CA LEU A 4 3.37 -3.56 -0.63
C LEU A 4 2.04 -2.94 -1.04
N ASP A 5 1.03 -3.76 -1.25
CA ASP A 5 -0.36 -3.29 -1.36
C ASP A 5 -0.95 -2.98 0.02
N THR A 6 -2.11 -2.32 0.03
CA THR A 6 -2.79 -1.94 1.26
C THR A 6 -3.28 -3.16 2.04
N ASN A 7 -3.72 -4.22 1.37
CA ASN A 7 -4.25 -5.40 2.04
C ASN A 7 -3.17 -6.14 2.83
N LEU A 8 -1.99 -6.33 2.26
CA LEU A 8 -0.85 -6.95 2.92
C LEU A 8 -0.41 -6.11 4.12
N CYS A 9 -0.36 -4.78 3.97
CA CYS A 9 -0.07 -3.87 5.07
C CYS A 9 -1.08 -4.02 6.22
N ILE A 10 -2.38 -4.11 5.93
CA ILE A 10 -3.44 -4.34 6.93
C ILE A 10 -3.27 -5.69 7.62
N GLN A 11 -2.88 -6.74 6.89
CA GLN A 11 -2.63 -8.06 7.47
C GLN A 11 -1.43 -8.07 8.43
N LEU A 12 -0.34 -7.41 8.04
CA LEU A 12 0.85 -7.22 8.86
C LEU A 12 0.52 -6.44 10.14
N LEU A 13 -0.15 -5.30 10.01
CA LEU A 13 -0.51 -4.42 11.13
C LEU A 13 -1.48 -5.06 12.14
N ASN A 14 -2.36 -5.95 11.66
CA ASN A 14 -3.31 -6.66 12.51
C ASN A 14 -2.77 -7.99 13.07
N ASN A 15 -1.51 -8.34 12.80
CA ASN A 15 -0.90 -9.61 13.20
C ASN A 15 -1.73 -10.85 12.79
N ARG A 16 -2.30 -10.84 11.58
CA ARG A 16 -3.27 -11.87 11.16
C ARG A 16 -2.65 -13.13 10.57
N SER A 17 -1.35 -13.15 10.28
CA SER A 17 -0.66 -14.31 9.72
C SER A 17 0.82 -14.34 10.09
N ALA A 18 1.24 -15.37 10.84
CA ALA A 18 2.64 -15.58 11.21
C ALA A 18 3.51 -15.82 9.97
N GLN A 19 3.03 -16.58 8.99
CA GLN A 19 3.77 -16.87 7.76
C GLN A 19 4.09 -15.59 6.96
N ILE A 20 3.14 -14.65 6.91
CA ILE A 20 3.35 -13.38 6.22
C ILE A 20 4.36 -12.51 6.98
N GLN A 21 4.32 -12.53 8.31
CA GLN A 21 5.32 -11.84 9.13
C GLN A 21 6.71 -12.43 8.96
N ASP A 22 6.84 -13.75 8.99
CA ASP A 22 8.12 -14.42 8.80
C ASP A 22 8.71 -14.10 7.43
N HIS A 23 7.90 -14.13 6.37
CA HIS A 23 8.34 -13.74 5.04
C HIS A 23 8.73 -12.25 4.97
N PHE A 24 7.94 -11.36 5.58
CA PHE A 24 8.27 -9.94 5.65
C PHE A 24 9.59 -9.69 6.39
N LEU A 25 9.85 -10.43 7.48
CA LEU A 25 11.08 -10.33 8.28
C LEU A 25 12.31 -10.96 7.62
N GLN A 26 12.14 -11.79 6.58
CA GLN A 26 13.24 -12.34 5.79
C GLN A 26 13.86 -11.32 4.82
N HIS A 27 13.14 -10.23 4.54
CA HIS A 27 13.60 -9.17 3.64
C HIS A 27 14.18 -8.00 4.43
N SER A 28 15.19 -7.34 3.86
CA SER A 28 15.68 -6.10 4.45
C SER A 28 14.65 -4.98 4.26
N PRO A 29 14.54 -4.00 5.17
CA PRO A 29 13.63 -2.87 4.99
C PRO A 29 13.89 -2.07 3.70
N GLU A 30 15.13 -2.09 3.18
CA GLU A 30 15.51 -1.42 1.93
C GLU A 30 14.95 -2.13 0.69
N GLU A 31 14.63 -3.42 0.79
CA GLU A 31 13.98 -4.18 -0.28
C GLU A 31 12.48 -3.91 -0.34
N ILE A 32 11.89 -3.27 0.67
CA ILE A 32 10.45 -3.09 0.80
C ILE A 32 10.10 -1.60 0.76
N VAL A 33 9.17 -1.26 -0.12
CA VAL A 33 8.69 0.11 -0.28
C VAL A 33 7.18 0.20 -0.15
N LEU A 34 6.73 1.40 0.20
CA LEU A 34 5.34 1.84 0.13
C LEU A 34 5.20 2.89 -0.98
N CYS A 35 3.98 3.18 -1.39
CA CYS A 35 3.67 4.37 -2.17
C CYS A 35 2.74 5.32 -1.38
N SER A 36 2.64 6.56 -1.85
CA SER A 36 1.76 7.57 -1.25
C SER A 36 0.29 7.13 -1.21
N ILE A 37 -0.15 6.33 -2.19
CA ILE A 37 -1.53 5.81 -2.28
C ILE A 37 -1.81 4.82 -1.15
N VAL A 38 -0.92 3.85 -0.91
CA VAL A 38 -1.04 2.89 0.20
C VAL A 38 -1.03 3.62 1.54
N LYS A 39 -0.13 4.61 1.71
CA LYS A 39 -0.13 5.45 2.92
C LYS A 39 -1.45 6.18 3.13
N MET A 40 -2.02 6.73 2.05
CA MET A 40 -3.31 7.44 2.10
C MET A 40 -4.41 6.50 2.60
N GLU A 41 -4.53 5.28 2.07
CA GLU A 41 -5.55 4.33 2.52
C GLU A 41 -5.39 3.92 3.99
N LEU A 42 -4.16 3.63 4.42
CA LEU A 42 -3.87 3.27 5.81
C LEU A 42 -4.20 4.42 6.77
N LEU A 43 -3.81 5.65 6.41
CA LEU A 43 -4.12 6.85 7.21
C LEU A 43 -5.62 7.12 7.26
N TYR A 44 -6.34 6.94 6.14
CA TYR A 44 -7.79 7.01 6.10
C TYR A 44 -8.41 6.00 7.07
N GLY A 45 -7.97 4.74 7.02
CA GLY A 45 -8.41 3.68 7.93
C GLY A 45 -8.18 4.02 9.40
N ALA A 46 -7.01 4.55 9.75
CA ALA A 46 -6.70 5.01 11.10
C ALA A 46 -7.63 6.15 11.55
N ARG A 47 -7.87 7.14 10.69
CA ARG A 47 -8.74 8.31 10.99
C ARG A 47 -10.22 7.95 11.10
N ARG A 48 -10.67 6.89 10.43
CA ARG A 48 -12.06 6.39 10.53
C ARG A 48 -12.28 5.44 11.71
N SER A 49 -11.21 5.00 12.38
CA SER A 49 -11.29 4.03 13.47
C SER A 49 -11.76 4.66 14.80
N GLN A 50 -12.17 3.82 15.75
CA GLN A 50 -12.48 4.26 17.12
C GLN A 50 -11.22 4.64 17.92
N ARG A 51 -10.03 4.21 17.48
CA ARG A 51 -8.75 4.39 18.20
C ARG A 51 -7.76 5.21 17.35
N ILE A 52 -8.19 6.40 16.93
CA ILE A 52 -7.47 7.24 15.96
C ILE A 52 -6.00 7.45 16.36
N GLU A 53 -5.75 7.98 17.56
CA GLU A 53 -4.39 8.32 18.00
C GLU A 53 -3.48 7.07 18.07
N ALA A 54 -3.98 5.99 18.67
CA ALA A 54 -3.23 4.73 18.77
C ALA A 54 -2.86 4.17 17.38
N ASN A 55 -3.80 4.23 16.42
CA ASN A 55 -3.56 3.74 15.06
C ASN A 55 -2.61 4.65 14.29
N LEU A 56 -2.67 5.97 14.45
CA LEU A 56 -1.71 6.90 13.83
C LEU A 56 -0.29 6.68 14.37
N GLN A 57 -0.14 6.42 15.68
CA GLN A 57 1.17 6.09 16.27
C GLN A 57 1.70 4.74 15.75
N LEU A 58 0.82 3.74 15.60
CA LEU A 58 1.18 2.47 14.99
C LEU A 58 1.68 2.65 13.56
N LEU A 59 0.93 3.39 12.73
CA LEU A 59 1.32 3.68 11.35
C LEU A 59 2.64 4.46 11.27
N LYS A 60 2.87 5.41 12.17
CA LYS A 60 4.14 6.14 12.23
C LYS A 60 5.34 5.19 12.42
N ARG A 61 5.21 4.18 13.29
CA ARG A 61 6.26 3.16 13.50
C ARG A 61 6.40 2.25 12.30
N PHE A 62 5.29 1.82 11.71
CA PHE A 62 5.27 0.97 10.53
C PHE A 62 5.89 1.63 9.30
N PHE A 63 5.65 2.93 9.10
CA PHE A 63 6.22 3.68 7.98
C PHE A 63 7.69 4.06 8.16
N HIS A 64 8.17 4.17 9.40
CA HIS A 64 9.51 4.69 9.69
C HIS A 64 10.65 3.97 8.96
N PRO A 65 10.70 2.62 8.91
CA PRO A 65 11.79 1.92 8.24
C PRO A 65 11.61 1.79 6.72
N LEU A 66 10.45 2.18 6.15
CA LEU A 66 10.11 1.91 4.76
C LEU A 66 10.19 3.19 3.91
N GLN A 67 10.85 3.10 2.75
CA GLN A 67 10.81 4.17 1.76
C GLN A 67 9.38 4.30 1.21
N SER A 68 8.95 5.54 0.98
CA SER A 68 7.65 5.85 0.38
C SER A 68 7.86 6.56 -0.94
N LEU A 69 7.45 5.92 -2.02
CA LEU A 69 7.50 6.50 -3.37
C LEU A 69 6.31 7.44 -3.59
N PRO A 70 6.50 8.60 -4.24
CA PRO A 70 5.40 9.47 -4.63
C PRO A 70 4.59 8.84 -5.77
N PHE A 71 3.32 9.23 -5.87
CA PHE A 71 2.53 9.04 -7.08
C PHE A 71 2.61 10.37 -7.85
N ASP A 72 3.37 10.39 -8.93
CA ASP A 72 3.65 11.57 -9.74
C ASP A 72 2.98 11.50 -11.13
N ASP A 73 3.27 12.46 -12.00
CA ASP A 73 2.65 12.53 -13.33
C ASP A 73 3.00 11.32 -14.21
N ARG A 74 4.16 10.68 -14.01
CA ARG A 74 4.52 9.46 -14.73
C ARG A 74 3.63 8.30 -14.30
N CYS A 75 3.37 8.15 -13.00
CA CYS A 75 2.38 7.17 -12.52
C CYS A 75 0.98 7.46 -13.06
N ALA A 76 0.61 8.74 -13.23
CA ALA A 76 -0.69 9.12 -13.79
C ALA A 76 -0.84 8.70 -15.26
N GLU A 77 0.22 8.86 -16.06
CA GLU A 77 0.26 8.40 -17.46
C GLU A 77 0.08 6.87 -17.56
N GLU A 78 0.84 6.11 -16.78
CA GLU A 78 0.76 4.64 -16.75
C GLU A 78 -0.61 4.16 -16.25
N ALA A 79 -1.16 4.79 -15.20
CA ALA A 79 -2.50 4.46 -14.70
C ALA A 79 -3.59 4.68 -15.77
N GLY A 80 -3.45 5.74 -16.58
CA GLY A 80 -4.35 6.00 -17.70
C GLY A 80 -4.30 4.89 -18.75
N GLN A 81 -3.09 4.45 -19.11
CA GLN A 81 -2.87 3.37 -20.06
C GLN A 81 -3.43 2.04 -19.53
N ILE A 82 -3.04 1.62 -18.32
CA ILE A 82 -3.51 0.39 -17.67
C ILE A 82 -5.04 0.37 -17.61
N ARG A 83 -5.67 1.49 -17.25
CA ARG A 83 -7.13 1.59 -17.16
C ARG A 83 -7.81 1.39 -18.52
N ALA A 84 -7.28 2.00 -19.57
CA ALA A 84 -7.82 1.86 -20.92
C ALA A 84 -7.72 0.40 -21.40
N ASP A 85 -6.57 -0.24 -21.17
CA ASP A 85 -6.33 -1.63 -21.55
C ASP A 85 -7.25 -2.58 -20.82
N LEU A 86 -7.34 -2.48 -19.49
CA LEU A 86 -8.22 -3.33 -18.67
C LEU A 86 -9.71 -3.12 -19.00
N ALA A 87 -10.12 -1.88 -19.30
CA ALA A 87 -11.48 -1.59 -19.73
C ALA A 87 -11.81 -2.26 -21.07
N SER A 88 -10.87 -2.23 -22.03
CA SER A 88 -11.03 -2.91 -23.33
C SER A 88 -11.15 -4.43 -23.20
N GLN A 89 -10.51 -5.00 -22.17
CA GLN A 89 -10.51 -6.43 -21.85
C GLN A 89 -11.68 -6.87 -20.96
N GLY A 90 -12.55 -5.95 -20.53
CA GLY A 90 -13.67 -6.26 -19.63
C GLY A 90 -13.26 -6.70 -18.23
N SER A 91 -12.04 -6.35 -17.79
CA SER A 91 -11.46 -6.76 -16.50
C SER A 91 -11.06 -5.55 -15.65
N PRO A 92 -11.98 -4.66 -15.29
CA PRO A 92 -11.65 -3.48 -14.50
C PRO A 92 -11.18 -3.87 -13.10
N ILE A 93 -10.13 -3.23 -12.61
CA ILE A 93 -9.67 -3.31 -11.22
C ILE A 93 -10.16 -2.10 -10.41
N GLY A 94 -10.07 -2.21 -9.08
CA GLY A 94 -10.44 -1.11 -8.18
C GLY A 94 -9.65 0.16 -8.49
N PRO A 95 -10.24 1.36 -8.32
CA PRO A 95 -9.59 2.61 -8.68
C PRO A 95 -8.33 2.87 -7.85
N ILE A 96 -8.24 2.38 -6.61
CA ILE A 96 -7.01 2.50 -5.82
C ILE A 96 -5.98 1.46 -6.22
N ASP A 97 -6.38 0.20 -6.43
CA ASP A 97 -5.47 -0.85 -6.91
C ASP A 97 -4.84 -0.48 -8.24
N LEU A 98 -5.59 0.19 -9.13
CA LEU A 98 -5.08 0.77 -10.36
C LEU A 98 -3.93 1.76 -10.12
N LEU A 99 -4.07 2.65 -9.14
CA LEU A 99 -3.04 3.64 -8.81
C LEU A 99 -1.84 3.03 -8.10
N ILE A 100 -2.01 1.88 -7.45
CA ILE A 100 -0.90 1.13 -6.85
C ILE A 100 -0.14 0.33 -7.91
N ALA A 101 -0.83 -0.12 -8.97
CA ALA A 101 -0.26 -0.91 -10.05
C ALA A 101 0.56 -0.09 -11.07
N ALA A 102 0.37 1.23 -11.12
CA ALA A 102 1.03 2.16 -12.03
C ALA A 102 2.36 2.71 -11.47
#